data_AF-A0A151B025-F1
#
_entry.id   AF-A0A151B025-F1
#
_cell.length_a   1.000
_cell.length_b   1.000
_cell.length_c   1.000
_cell.angle_alpha   90.00
_cell.angle_beta   90.00
_cell.angle_gamma   90.00
#
_symmetry.space_group_name_H-M   'P 1'
#
loop_
_entity.id
_entity.type
_entity.pdbx_description
1 polymer ?
#
loop_
_entity_poly.entity_id
_entity_poly.type
_entity_poly.pdbx_seq_one_letter_code
_entity_poly.pdbx_strand_id
1 'polypeptide(L)'
;MAGRVFLHFLSAYTPLYGLYDHKVRFFDVNRYSDEELIKAANVIASIFLLDRRMRPEDLVGRLQRLAGVLKRLTPDEFRHFTTWLKNVVKPRMPENFREKVDRILDASNPWEVERMIYNLELTLEEMQRQALLKGLKEGEQKGKLEGKLEGKREVARNLLLLNVDIETIVKATGLTPDEIAVLKKQLEQ
;
A
#
# COMPACT_ATOMS: atom_id res chain seq x y z
N MET A 1 -6.83 -5.32 16.16
CA MET A 1 -6.89 -4.04 16.91
C MET A 1 -7.98 -3.09 16.42
N ALA A 2 -8.30 -3.03 15.12
CA ALA A 2 -9.36 -2.17 14.57
C ALA A 2 -10.75 -2.33 15.23
N GLY A 3 -11.14 -3.55 15.61
CA GLY A 3 -12.44 -3.81 16.26
C GLY A 3 -12.59 -3.24 17.68
N ARG A 4 -11.49 -2.97 18.40
CA ARG A 4 -11.55 -2.47 19.78
C ARG A 4 -11.71 -0.94 19.84
N VAL A 5 -11.16 -0.24 18.84
CA VAL A 5 -11.34 1.21 18.65
C VAL A 5 -12.77 1.52 18.17
N PHE A 6 -13.38 0.61 17.39
CA PHE A 6 -14.74 0.71 16.86
C PHE A 6 -15.83 0.73 17.94
N LEU A 7 -15.74 -0.12 18.97
CA LEU A 7 -16.72 -0.16 20.07
C LEU A 7 -16.73 1.14 20.89
N HIS A 8 -15.55 1.75 21.07
CA HIS A 8 -15.38 2.98 21.84
C HIS A 8 -15.98 4.21 21.12
N PHE A 9 -16.02 4.20 19.79
CA PHE A 9 -16.59 5.29 18.99
C PHE A 9 -18.12 5.27 18.98
N LEU A 10 -18.72 4.07 18.89
CA LEU A 10 -20.18 3.90 18.98
C LEU A 10 -20.73 4.27 20.36
N SER A 11 -19.99 4.00 21.44
CA SER A 11 -20.41 4.37 22.80
C SER A 11 -20.36 5.88 23.06
N ALA A 12 -19.48 6.61 22.38
CA ALA A 12 -19.32 8.06 22.56
C ALA A 12 -20.40 8.88 21.83
N TYR A 13 -21.05 8.31 20.81
CA TYR A 13 -22.05 8.99 19.97
C TYR A 13 -23.51 8.67 20.34
N THR A 14 -23.75 7.93 21.45
CA THR A 14 -25.10 7.66 21.97
C THR A 14 -25.40 8.44 23.25
N PRO A 15 -25.82 9.71 23.16
CA PRO A 15 -26.74 10.29 24.15
C PRO A 15 -28.13 10.33 23.50
N LEU A 16 -28.72 9.15 23.25
CA LEU A 16 -30.12 9.10 22.84
C LEU A 16 -30.98 9.17 24.10
N TYR A 17 -31.64 10.32 24.23
CA TYR A 17 -32.75 10.62 25.11
C TYR A 17 -33.68 9.40 25.26
N GLY A 18 -34.04 9.12 26.51
CA GLY A 18 -34.65 7.87 26.93
C GLY A 18 -35.94 7.52 26.20
N LEU A 19 -36.08 6.22 25.91
CA LEU A 19 -37.15 5.33 26.37
C LEU A 19 -36.93 3.95 25.72
N TYR A 20 -36.67 2.95 26.57
CA TYR A 20 -36.91 1.51 26.45
C TYR A 20 -36.46 0.67 25.22
N ASP A 21 -35.72 -0.38 25.57
CA ASP A 21 -35.68 -1.74 24.99
C ASP A 21 -35.09 -2.04 23.59
N HIS A 22 -33.93 -2.70 23.64
CA HIS A 22 -33.50 -3.87 22.87
C HIS A 22 -33.58 -3.85 21.32
N LYS A 23 -32.43 -3.53 20.70
CA LYS A 23 -31.64 -4.41 19.78
C LYS A 23 -30.71 -3.54 18.94
N VAL A 24 -29.40 -3.63 19.21
CA VAL A 24 -28.39 -3.21 18.23
C VAL A 24 -28.52 -4.14 17.02
N ARG A 25 -29.25 -3.72 15.99
CA ARG A 25 -29.35 -4.47 14.74
C ARG A 25 -28.08 -4.20 13.95
N PHE A 26 -27.27 -5.23 13.77
CA PHE A 26 -26.16 -5.23 12.82
C PHE A 26 -26.70 -4.84 11.44
N PHE A 27 -26.09 -3.83 10.82
CA PHE A 27 -26.46 -3.32 9.51
C PHE A 27 -25.83 -4.23 8.44
N ASP A 28 -26.63 -5.04 7.75
CA ASP A 28 -26.14 -5.89 6.65
C ASP A 28 -26.15 -5.12 5.32
N VAL A 29 -24.96 -4.70 4.90
CA VAL A 29 -24.73 -3.83 3.75
C VAL A 29 -24.93 -4.54 2.41
N ASN A 30 -24.96 -5.87 2.36
CA ASN A 30 -25.12 -6.62 1.10
C ASN A 30 -26.58 -6.67 0.59
N ARG A 31 -27.52 -6.07 1.31
CA ARG A 31 -28.97 -6.10 1.00
C ARG A 31 -29.52 -4.82 0.35
N TYR A 32 -28.67 -3.82 0.16
CA TYR A 32 -29.05 -2.50 -0.35
C TYR A 32 -28.38 -2.21 -1.68
N SER A 33 -29.06 -1.43 -2.53
CA SER A 33 -28.48 -0.89 -3.76
C SER A 33 -27.52 0.28 -3.48
N ASP A 34 -26.60 0.55 -4.41
CA ASP A 34 -25.65 1.66 -4.31
C ASP A 34 -26.35 3.01 -4.06
N GLU A 35 -27.51 3.25 -4.68
CA GLU A 35 -28.31 4.48 -4.50
C GLU A 35 -28.94 4.61 -3.10
N GLU A 36 -29.35 3.49 -2.49
CA GLU A 36 -29.91 3.47 -1.14
C GLU A 36 -28.83 3.66 -0.07
N LEU A 37 -27.65 3.10 -0.29
CA LEU A 37 -26.48 3.31 0.57
C LEU A 37 -25.98 4.75 0.52
N ILE A 38 -26.04 5.39 -0.67
CA ILE A 38 -25.70 6.81 -0.86
C ILE A 38 -26.72 7.72 -0.16
N LYS A 39 -28.02 7.37 -0.17
CA LYS A 39 -29.08 8.13 0.54
C LYS A 39 -29.04 7.93 2.05
N ALA A 40 -28.61 6.75 2.52
CA ALA A 40 -28.52 6.40 3.93
C ALA A 40 -27.16 6.75 4.57
N ALA A 41 -26.29 7.50 3.88
CA ALA A 41 -24.88 7.68 4.20
C ALA A 41 -24.60 8.42 5.51
N ASN A 42 -24.93 7.77 6.63
CA ASN A 42 -24.15 7.87 7.86
C ASN A 42 -22.76 7.32 7.58
N VAL A 43 -21.76 7.87 8.27
CA VAL A 43 -20.33 7.54 8.28
C VAL A 43 -20.00 6.03 8.09
N ILE A 44 -20.89 5.14 8.55
CA ILE A 44 -20.84 3.68 8.41
C ILE A 44 -20.85 3.20 6.93
N ALA A 45 -21.62 3.80 6.03
CA ALA A 45 -21.64 3.39 4.62
C ALA A 45 -20.34 3.76 3.89
N SER A 46 -19.76 4.92 4.23
CA SER A 46 -18.43 5.36 3.78
C SER A 46 -17.33 4.43 4.26
N ILE A 47 -17.46 3.93 5.50
CA ILE A 47 -16.58 2.92 6.11
C ILE A 47 -16.66 1.60 5.35
N PHE A 48 -17.87 1.12 5.03
CA PHE A 48 -18.08 -0.14 4.32
C PHE A 48 -17.61 -0.13 2.87
N LEU A 49 -17.75 1.00 2.17
CA LEU A 49 -17.14 1.18 0.86
C LEU A 49 -15.62 0.96 1.00
N LEU A 50 -14.94 1.71 1.86
CA LEU A 50 -13.48 1.77 1.91
C LEU A 50 -12.77 0.51 2.50
N ASP A 51 -13.49 -0.44 3.11
CA ASP A 51 -12.92 -1.60 3.84
C ASP A 51 -12.55 -2.82 2.96
N ARG A 52 -13.07 -2.97 1.73
CA ARG A 52 -12.77 -4.15 0.89
C ARG A 52 -11.54 -3.94 0.00
N ARG A 53 -10.43 -4.61 0.35
CA ARG A 53 -9.16 -4.77 -0.42
C ARG A 53 -8.83 -3.55 -1.28
N MET A 54 -8.75 -2.39 -0.64
CA MET A 54 -8.57 -1.15 -1.39
C MET A 54 -7.11 -0.95 -1.73
N ARG A 55 -6.80 -0.95 -3.04
CA ARG A 55 -5.49 -0.48 -3.47
C ARG A 55 -5.49 1.06 -3.40
N PRO A 56 -4.34 1.73 -3.22
CA PRO A 56 -4.29 3.18 -3.10
C PRO A 56 -4.98 3.91 -4.27
N GLU A 57 -4.96 3.32 -5.47
CA GLU A 57 -5.58 3.86 -6.69
C GLU A 57 -7.11 3.92 -6.60
N ASP A 58 -7.72 3.06 -5.78
CA ASP A 58 -9.17 3.02 -5.60
C ASP A 58 -9.64 4.09 -4.61
N LEU A 59 -8.75 4.68 -3.80
CA LEU A 59 -9.09 5.68 -2.78
C LEU A 59 -9.59 6.99 -3.41
N VAL A 60 -8.83 7.52 -4.37
CA VAL A 60 -9.14 8.81 -5.01
C VAL A 60 -10.49 8.74 -5.70
N GLY A 61 -10.72 7.72 -6.52
CA GLY A 61 -11.99 7.55 -7.23
C GLY A 61 -13.21 7.42 -6.30
N ARG A 62 -13.05 6.81 -5.13
CA ARG A 62 -14.13 6.71 -4.14
C ARG A 62 -14.39 8.04 -3.43
N LEU A 63 -13.33 8.77 -3.08
CA LEU A 63 -13.49 10.11 -2.51
C LEU A 63 -14.15 11.06 -3.51
N GLN A 64 -13.82 10.97 -4.80
CA GLN A 64 -14.47 11.74 -5.87
C GLN A 64 -15.98 11.44 -5.93
N ARG A 65 -16.40 10.18 -5.86
CA ARG A 65 -17.82 9.79 -5.81
C ARG A 65 -18.53 10.33 -4.57
N LEU A 66 -17.82 10.40 -3.44
CA LEU A 66 -18.34 10.92 -2.18
C LEU A 66 -18.25 12.45 -2.06
N ALA A 67 -17.60 13.14 -3.02
CA ALA A 67 -17.29 14.57 -2.87
C ALA A 67 -18.53 15.42 -2.59
N GLY A 68 -19.64 15.14 -3.31
CA GLY A 68 -20.90 15.83 -3.11
C GLY A 68 -21.53 15.61 -1.73
N VAL A 69 -21.32 14.45 -1.11
CA VAL A 69 -21.76 14.13 0.26
C VAL A 69 -20.85 14.80 1.28
N LEU A 70 -19.52 14.69 1.09
CA LEU A 70 -18.52 15.28 1.96
C LEU A 70 -18.66 16.81 2.09
N LYS A 71 -19.05 17.48 0.99
CA LYS A 71 -19.33 18.92 0.97
C LYS A 71 -20.53 19.36 1.81
N ARG A 72 -21.47 18.44 2.07
CA ARG A 72 -22.68 18.71 2.85
C ARG A 72 -22.50 18.45 4.33
N LEU A 73 -21.37 17.87 4.73
CA LEU A 73 -21.05 17.63 6.14
C LEU A 73 -20.84 18.95 6.87
N THR A 74 -21.25 18.97 8.13
CA THR A 74 -20.83 20.02 9.06
C THR A 74 -19.31 19.95 9.29
N PRO A 75 -18.65 21.04 9.72
CA PRO A 75 -17.23 21.02 10.04
C PRO A 75 -16.86 19.93 11.05
N ASP A 76 -17.73 19.64 12.01
CA ASP A 76 -17.50 18.63 13.05
C ASP A 76 -17.55 17.21 12.48
N GLU A 77 -18.58 16.89 11.70
CA GLU A 77 -18.69 15.60 11.01
C GLU A 77 -17.52 15.38 10.05
N PHE A 78 -17.07 16.43 9.36
CA PHE A 78 -15.92 16.36 8.47
C PHE A 78 -14.61 16.10 9.23
N ARG A 79 -14.40 16.71 10.39
CA ARG A 79 -13.25 16.39 11.26
C ARG A 79 -13.26 14.94 11.73
N HIS A 80 -14.42 14.39 12.07
CA HIS A 80 -14.54 12.97 12.40
C HIS A 80 -14.21 12.08 11.20
N PHE A 81 -14.69 12.45 10.02
CA PHE A 81 -14.38 11.76 8.77
C PHE A 81 -12.87 11.78 8.45
N THR A 82 -12.21 12.94 8.52
CA THR A 82 -10.76 13.03 8.22
C THR A 82 -9.93 12.29 9.26
N THR A 83 -10.31 12.34 10.55
CA THR A 83 -9.67 11.56 11.63
C THR A 83 -9.77 10.07 11.36
N TRP A 84 -10.95 9.60 10.97
CA TRP A 84 -11.15 8.20 10.60
C TRP A 84 -10.34 7.82 9.35
N LEU A 85 -10.35 8.65 8.31
CA LEU A 85 -9.64 8.41 7.06
C LEU A 85 -8.13 8.27 7.29
N LYS A 86 -7.54 9.10 8.16
CA LYS A 86 -6.14 8.94 8.59
C LYS A 86 -5.86 7.55 9.15
N ASN A 87 -6.72 7.06 10.05
CA ASN A 87 -6.54 5.76 10.68
C ASN A 87 -6.67 4.60 9.69
N VAL A 88 -7.43 4.78 8.61
CA VAL A 88 -7.55 3.78 7.54
C VAL A 88 -6.33 3.79 6.62
N VAL A 89 -5.85 4.97 6.25
CA VAL A 89 -4.86 5.14 5.19
C VAL A 89 -3.41 4.99 5.73
N LYS A 90 -3.09 5.59 6.87
CA LYS A 90 -1.72 5.64 7.43
C LYS A 90 -1.06 4.27 7.64
N PRO A 91 -1.74 3.22 8.13
CA PRO A 91 -1.11 1.92 8.33
C PRO A 91 -0.57 1.29 7.04
N ARG A 92 -1.10 1.70 5.88
CA ARG A 92 -0.73 1.19 4.55
C ARG A 92 0.32 2.04 3.85
N MET A 93 0.76 3.13 4.48
CA MET A 93 1.70 4.07 3.91
C MET A 93 3.09 3.92 4.53
N PRO A 94 4.16 4.12 3.72
CA PRO A 94 5.51 4.29 4.23
C PRO A 94 5.60 5.52 5.16
N GLU A 95 6.51 5.46 6.13
CA GLU A 95 6.61 6.49 7.19
C GLU A 95 6.73 7.91 6.64
N ASN A 96 7.55 8.10 5.60
CA ASN A 96 7.80 9.40 4.97
C ASN A 96 6.57 10.03 4.29
N PHE A 97 5.51 9.24 4.03
CA PHE A 97 4.25 9.74 3.46
C PHE A 97 3.17 10.04 4.50
N ARG A 98 3.29 9.48 5.72
CA ARG A 98 2.26 9.59 6.77
C ARG A 98 2.02 11.03 7.18
N GLU A 99 3.10 11.80 7.41
CA GLU A 99 3.02 13.20 7.81
C GLU A 99 2.43 14.10 6.71
N LYS A 100 2.72 13.80 5.43
CA LYS A 100 2.14 14.53 4.31
C LYS A 100 0.62 14.34 4.25
N VAL A 101 0.15 13.11 4.46
CA VAL A 101 -1.28 12.81 4.55
C VAL A 101 -1.93 13.45 5.78
N ASP A 102 -1.26 13.45 6.93
CA ASP A 102 -1.77 14.14 8.12
C ASP A 102 -2.03 15.62 7.83
N ARG A 103 -1.04 16.32 7.27
CA ARG A 103 -1.14 17.74 6.92
C ARG A 103 -2.28 18.03 5.95
N ILE A 104 -2.44 17.19 4.92
CA ILE A 104 -3.53 17.35 3.95
C ILE A 104 -4.88 17.24 4.66
N LEU A 105 -5.07 16.20 5.47
CA LEU A 105 -6.34 15.91 6.12
C LEU A 105 -6.66 16.86 7.28
N ASP A 106 -5.66 17.38 7.99
CA ASP A 106 -5.83 18.39 9.05
C ASP A 106 -6.20 19.77 8.51
N ALA A 107 -5.63 20.16 7.37
CA ALA A 107 -5.91 21.45 6.74
C ALA A 107 -7.23 21.47 5.95
N SER A 108 -7.88 20.31 5.78
CA SER A 108 -9.06 20.17 4.94
C SER A 108 -10.35 20.54 5.67
N ASN A 109 -11.31 21.07 4.92
CA ASN A 109 -12.66 21.40 5.37
C ASN A 109 -13.69 20.96 4.32
N PRO A 110 -15.00 20.89 4.66
CA PRO A 110 -16.04 20.43 3.74
C PRO A 110 -16.12 21.20 2.43
N TRP A 111 -15.77 22.49 2.43
CA TRP A 111 -15.89 23.34 1.25
C TRP A 111 -14.71 23.17 0.27
N GLU A 112 -13.65 22.50 0.69
CA GLU A 112 -12.41 22.30 -0.09
C GLU A 112 -12.11 20.82 -0.35
N VAL A 113 -13.16 19.99 -0.42
CA VAL A 113 -13.05 18.55 -0.64
C VAL A 113 -12.28 18.20 -1.91
N GLU A 114 -12.49 18.90 -3.03
CA GLU A 114 -11.73 18.67 -4.26
C GLU A 114 -10.24 18.88 -4.06
N ARG A 115 -9.85 19.93 -3.33
CA ARG A 115 -8.44 20.23 -3.05
C ARG A 115 -7.83 19.14 -2.18
N MET A 116 -8.56 18.68 -1.16
CA MET A 116 -8.14 17.54 -0.35
C MET A 116 -7.89 16.30 -1.21
N ILE A 117 -8.84 15.96 -2.08
CA ILE A 117 -8.75 14.78 -2.97
C ILE A 117 -7.55 14.90 -3.90
N TYR A 118 -7.38 16.04 -4.56
CA TYR A 118 -6.27 16.30 -5.46
C TYR A 118 -4.90 16.18 -4.75
N ASN A 119 -4.78 16.72 -3.55
CA ASN A 119 -3.53 16.61 -2.78
C ASN A 119 -3.23 15.16 -2.35
N LEU A 120 -4.27 14.38 -2.02
CA LEU A 120 -4.12 12.95 -1.74
C LEU A 120 -3.69 12.19 -3.00
N GLU A 121 -4.29 12.48 -4.15
CA GLU A 121 -3.91 11.89 -5.45
C GLU A 121 -2.43 12.15 -5.78
N LEU A 122 -1.98 13.41 -5.71
CA LEU A 122 -0.57 13.75 -5.90
C LEU A 122 0.38 13.00 -4.95
N THR A 123 -0.04 12.82 -3.70
CA THR A 123 0.75 12.11 -2.69
C THR A 123 0.85 10.62 -3.01
N LEU A 124 -0.23 10.02 -3.51
CA LEU A 124 -0.25 8.61 -3.93
C LEU A 124 0.56 8.37 -5.19
N GLU A 125 0.49 9.26 -6.18
CA GLU A 125 1.31 9.19 -7.39
C GLU A 125 2.82 9.29 -7.06
N GLU A 126 3.18 10.20 -6.16
CA GLU A 126 4.56 10.32 -5.70
C GLU A 126 5.04 9.04 -5.01
N MET A 127 4.20 8.44 -4.17
CA MET A 127 4.49 7.17 -3.49
C MET A 127 4.73 6.04 -4.50
N GLN A 128 3.86 5.90 -5.51
CA GLN A 128 4.03 4.91 -6.57
C GLN A 128 5.31 5.14 -7.38
N ARG A 129 5.60 6.40 -7.74
CA ARG A 129 6.81 6.76 -8.48
C ARG A 129 8.07 6.39 -7.70
N GLN A 130 8.11 6.69 -6.40
CA GLN A 130 9.25 6.33 -5.55
C GLN A 130 9.40 4.81 -5.44
N ALA A 131 8.30 4.07 -5.30
CA ALA A 131 8.33 2.61 -5.25
C ALA A 131 8.87 2.01 -6.55
N LEU A 132 8.43 2.51 -7.71
CA LEU A 132 8.90 2.06 -9.02
C LEU A 132 10.41 2.33 -9.21
N LEU A 133 10.87 3.55 -8.89
CA LEU A 133 12.28 3.91 -9.00
C LEU A 133 13.16 3.04 -8.11
N LYS A 134 12.72 2.77 -6.88
CA LYS A 134 13.42 1.86 -5.97
C LYS A 134 13.49 0.44 -6.55
N GLY A 135 12.38 -0.08 -7.07
CA GLY A 135 12.32 -1.39 -7.69
C GLY A 135 13.24 -1.52 -8.91
N LEU A 136 13.27 -0.51 -9.79
CA LEU A 136 14.16 -0.48 -10.95
C LEU A 136 15.63 -0.47 -10.53
N LYS A 137 16.00 0.37 -9.56
CA LYS A 137 17.37 0.45 -9.06
C LYS A 137 17.83 -0.86 -8.41
N GLU A 138 16.98 -1.48 -7.60
CA GLU A 138 17.27 -2.78 -6.99
C GLU A 138 17.39 -3.88 -8.06
N GLY A 139 16.52 -3.86 -9.07
CA GLY A 139 16.56 -4.79 -10.20
C GLY A 139 17.83 -4.66 -11.03
N GLU A 140 18.23 -3.44 -11.38
CA GLU A 140 19.47 -3.17 -12.11
C GLU A 140 20.71 -3.63 -11.33
N GLN A 141 20.77 -3.34 -10.03
CA GLN A 141 21.88 -3.77 -9.17
C GLN A 141 21.98 -5.29 -9.08
N LYS A 142 20.85 -5.98 -8.85
CA LYS A 142 20.80 -7.44 -8.81
C LYS A 142 21.20 -8.04 -10.15
N GLY A 143 20.61 -7.57 -11.25
CA GLY A 143 20.93 -8.04 -12.60
C GLY A 143 22.40 -7.85 -12.97
N LYS A 144 23.01 -6.72 -12.59
CA LYS A 144 24.44 -6.50 -12.83
C LYS A 144 25.34 -7.46 -12.03
N LEU A 145 24.98 -7.75 -10.78
CA LEU A 145 25.74 -8.70 -9.95
C LEU A 145 25.58 -10.13 -10.46
N GLU A 146 24.35 -10.55 -10.76
CA GLU A 146 24.03 -11.87 -11.28
C GLU A 146 24.71 -12.09 -12.64
N GLY A 147 24.59 -11.14 -13.58
CA GLY A 147 25.24 -11.22 -14.89
C GLY A 147 26.78 -11.26 -14.80
N LYS A 148 27.38 -10.54 -13.84
CA LYS A 148 28.83 -10.62 -13.59
C LYS A 148 29.25 -12.00 -13.08
N LEU A 149 28.48 -12.60 -12.18
CA LEU A 149 28.76 -13.95 -11.66
C LEU A 149 28.51 -15.02 -12.73
N GLU A 150 27.44 -14.89 -13.51
CA GLU A 150 27.12 -15.79 -14.61
C GLU A 150 28.22 -15.75 -15.69
N GLY A 151 28.64 -14.55 -16.11
CA GLY A 151 29.75 -14.40 -17.06
C GLY A 151 31.06 -15.00 -16.56
N LYS A 152 31.39 -14.87 -15.26
CA LYS A 152 32.55 -15.55 -14.65
C LYS A 152 32.42 -17.07 -14.74
N ARG A 153 31.24 -17.62 -14.44
CA ARG A 153 30.96 -19.06 -14.51
C ARG A 153 30.99 -19.58 -15.94
N GLU A 154 30.48 -18.82 -16.90
CA GLU A 154 30.54 -19.16 -18.33
C GLU A 154 31.98 -19.23 -18.82
N VAL A 155 32.80 -18.22 -18.52
CA VAL A 155 34.23 -18.23 -18.84
C VAL A 155 34.93 -19.43 -18.18
N ALA A 156 34.67 -19.70 -16.91
CA ALA A 156 35.25 -20.85 -16.22
C ALA A 156 34.87 -22.19 -16.88
N ARG A 157 33.58 -22.38 -17.25
CA ARG A 157 33.12 -23.58 -17.97
C ARG A 157 33.84 -23.74 -19.30
N ASN A 158 33.94 -22.67 -20.09
CA ASN A 158 34.61 -22.71 -21.38
C ASN A 158 36.10 -23.07 -21.24
N LEU A 159 36.79 -22.51 -20.24
CA LEU A 159 38.19 -22.84 -19.97
C LEU A 159 38.38 -24.28 -19.47
N LEU A 160 37.46 -24.80 -18.64
CA LEU A 160 37.45 -26.21 -18.23
C LEU A 160 37.30 -27.15 -19.43
N LEU A 161 36.39 -26.84 -20.37
CA LEU A 161 36.21 -27.62 -21.60
C LEU A 161 37.43 -27.60 -22.52
N LEU A 162 38.22 -26.51 -22.46
CA LEU A 162 39.51 -26.39 -23.15
C LEU A 162 40.67 -27.04 -22.39
N ASN A 163 40.41 -27.76 -21.29
CA ASN A 163 41.40 -28.39 -20.42
C ASN A 163 42.47 -27.43 -19.85
N VAL A 164 42.10 -26.15 -19.64
CA VAL A 164 42.95 -25.18 -18.95
C VAL A 164 43.07 -25.57 -17.46
N ASP A 165 44.24 -25.38 -16.87
CA ASP A 165 44.47 -25.74 -15.47
C ASP A 165 43.66 -24.89 -14.49
N ILE A 166 43.29 -25.49 -13.35
CA ILE A 166 42.41 -24.87 -12.35
C ILE A 166 43.02 -23.57 -11.79
N GLU A 167 44.34 -23.50 -11.60
CA GLU A 167 44.99 -22.32 -11.04
C GLU A 167 44.87 -21.11 -11.98
N THR A 168 45.07 -21.33 -13.28
CA THR A 168 44.87 -20.32 -14.33
C THR A 168 43.40 -19.88 -14.40
N ILE A 169 42.43 -20.80 -14.27
CA ILE A 169 41.00 -20.47 -14.26
C ILE A 169 40.63 -19.62 -13.03
N VAL A 170 41.16 -19.95 -11.84
CA VAL A 170 40.99 -19.13 -10.62
C VAL A 170 41.51 -17.72 -10.87
N LYS A 171 42.71 -17.57 -11.42
CA LYS A 171 43.31 -16.26 -11.71
C LYS A 171 42.51 -15.47 -12.76
N ALA A 172 42.02 -16.13 -13.81
CA ALA A 172 41.30 -15.47 -14.91
C ALA A 172 39.88 -15.03 -14.53
N THR A 173 39.17 -15.82 -13.71
CA THR A 173 37.75 -15.59 -13.39
C THR A 173 37.54 -14.98 -12.00
N GLY A 174 38.52 -15.13 -11.11
CA GLY A 174 38.42 -14.79 -9.70
C GLY A 174 37.33 -15.59 -8.98
N LEU A 175 37.00 -16.79 -9.45
CA LEU A 175 36.21 -17.79 -8.74
C LEU A 175 37.11 -18.60 -7.81
N THR A 176 36.54 -19.12 -6.73
CA THR A 176 37.25 -19.99 -5.80
C THR A 176 37.48 -21.38 -6.42
N PRO A 177 38.50 -22.13 -5.95
CA PRO A 177 38.72 -23.51 -6.37
C PRO A 177 37.48 -24.40 -6.16
N ASP A 178 36.74 -24.20 -5.06
CA ASP A 178 35.53 -24.94 -4.74
C ASP A 178 34.41 -24.67 -5.75
N GLU A 179 34.19 -23.40 -6.13
CA GLU A 179 33.22 -23.03 -7.16
C GLU A 179 33.55 -23.65 -8.51
N ILE A 180 34.84 -23.69 -8.88
CA ILE A 180 35.29 -24.32 -10.12
C ILE A 180 35.13 -25.85 -10.05
N ALA A 181 35.39 -26.47 -8.91
CA ALA A 181 35.20 -27.91 -8.71
C ALA A 181 33.72 -28.30 -8.84
N VAL A 182 32.81 -27.48 -8.31
CA VAL A 182 31.36 -27.67 -8.50
C VAL A 182 30.98 -27.57 -9.99
N LEU A 183 31.49 -26.56 -10.70
CA LEU A 183 31.23 -26.40 -12.14
C LEU A 183 31.78 -27.59 -12.95
N LYS A 184 32.98 -28.09 -12.61
CA LYS A 184 33.59 -29.25 -13.26
C LYS A 184 32.73 -30.50 -13.09
N LYS A 185 32.26 -30.77 -11.86
CA LYS A 185 31.37 -31.88 -11.58
C LYS A 185 30.04 -31.80 -12.35
N GLN A 186 29.52 -30.60 -12.57
CA GLN A 186 28.30 -30.39 -13.37
C GLN A 186 28.49 -30.67 -14.86
N LEU A 187 29.72 -30.58 -15.39
CA LEU A 187 30.02 -30.87 -16.80
C LEU A 187 30.30 -32.36 -17.05
N GLU A 188 30.64 -33.11 -16.01
CA GLU A 188 30.94 -34.56 -16.06
C GLU A 188 29.69 -35.45 -15.83
N GLN A 189 28.53 -34.82 -15.56
CA GLN A 189 27.21 -35.47 -15.41
C GLN A 189 26.39 -35.40 -16.69
#